data_AF-A0A7X6CPU1-F1
#
_entry.id   AF-A0A7X6CPU1-F1
#
_cell.length_a   1.000
_cell.length_b   1.000
_cell.length_c   1.000
_cell.angle_alpha   90.00
_cell.angle_beta   90.00
_cell.angle_gamma   90.00
#
_symmetry.space_group_name_H-M   'P 1'
#
loop_
_entity.id
_entity.type
_entity.pdbx_description
1 polymer ?
#
loop_
_entity_poly.entity_id
_entity_poly.type
_entity_poly.pdbx_seq_one_letter_code
_entity_poly.pdbx_strand_id
1 'polypeptide(L)'
;MIGLAIASISINSGITNWWWLQVAITVSYYAIPTMLVYALYKGRDIPFQWMFLVFGAFFVVCGTTHVIQLWYIWFPESLVSEFMKAITAFVAGSSVLLLLTLMPFALALPSPAKLEAANLALENEIAERRKAEAALAELAEVLEERVIARTEKLSRANASLSKEFSNGKKLKKALQESEAKLREKAEQLERALQKLQET
;
A
#
# COMPACT_ATOMS: atom_id res chain seq x y z
N MET A 1 65.56 52.98 11.31
CA MET A 1 64.29 52.82 10.56
C MET A 1 64.34 51.65 9.56
N ILE A 2 64.89 50.49 9.93
CA ILE A 2 64.90 49.28 9.06
C ILE A 2 64.11 48.11 9.70
N GLY A 3 63.93 48.11 11.04
CA GLY A 3 63.23 47.04 11.76
C GLY A 3 61.71 46.99 11.59
N LEU A 4 61.03 48.09 11.24
CA LEU A 4 59.57 48.11 11.03
C LEU A 4 59.13 47.56 9.67
N ALA A 5 59.99 47.57 8.65
CA ALA A 5 59.65 47.10 7.31
C ALA A 5 59.62 45.55 7.23
N ILE A 6 60.45 44.87 8.02
CA ILE A 6 60.56 43.40 8.00
C ILE A 6 59.35 42.75 8.69
N ALA A 7 58.81 43.36 9.76
CA ALA A 7 57.62 42.87 10.45
C ALA A 7 56.34 42.95 9.59
N SER A 8 56.24 43.94 8.69
CA SER A 8 55.10 44.06 7.78
C SER A 8 55.13 43.05 6.63
N ILE A 9 56.33 42.62 6.18
CA ILE A 9 56.49 41.67 5.07
C ILE A 9 56.25 40.21 5.50
N SER A 10 56.61 39.84 6.74
CA SER A 10 56.41 38.47 7.24
C SER A 10 54.96 38.13 7.62
N ILE A 11 54.12 39.13 7.92
CA ILE A 11 52.69 38.93 8.23
C ILE A 11 51.86 38.82 6.94
N ASN A 12 52.35 39.37 5.81
CA ASN A 12 51.59 39.46 4.58
C ASN A 12 51.61 38.18 3.71
N SER A 13 52.70 37.40 3.74
CA SER A 13 52.84 36.20 2.89
C SER A 13 51.96 35.01 3.33
N GLY A 14 51.46 35.03 4.57
CA GLY A 14 50.52 34.05 5.10
C GLY A 14 49.07 34.38 4.79
N ILE A 15 48.69 35.65 4.62
CA ILE A 15 47.29 36.11 4.51
C ILE A 15 46.84 36.22 3.04
N THR A 16 47.77 36.48 2.11
CA THR A 16 47.47 36.62 0.67
C THR A 16 47.10 35.32 -0.03
N ASN A 17 47.17 34.17 0.64
CA ASN A 17 46.93 32.86 0.02
C ASN A 17 45.60 32.23 0.47
N TRP A 18 44.68 32.98 1.08
CA TRP A 18 43.41 32.43 1.54
C TRP A 18 42.21 32.80 0.66
N TRP A 19 42.38 33.76 -0.26
CA TRP A 19 41.29 34.22 -1.12
C TRP A 19 40.79 33.10 -2.06
N TRP A 20 41.68 32.26 -2.59
CA TRP A 20 41.28 31.15 -3.46
C TRP A 20 40.48 30.09 -2.70
N LEU A 21 40.76 29.89 -1.40
CA LEU A 21 39.99 29.02 -0.54
C LEU A 21 38.58 29.60 -0.31
N GLN A 22 38.48 30.90 -0.04
CA GLN A 22 37.19 31.58 0.14
C GLN A 22 36.34 31.57 -1.14
N VAL A 23 36.96 31.72 -2.30
CA VAL A 23 36.31 31.58 -3.60
C VAL A 23 35.82 30.15 -3.82
N ALA A 24 36.66 29.15 -3.55
CA ALA A 24 36.27 27.74 -3.69
C ALA A 24 35.10 27.36 -2.76
N ILE A 25 35.12 27.83 -1.51
CA ILE A 25 34.04 27.63 -0.55
C ILE A 25 32.77 28.33 -1.06
N THR A 26 32.85 29.59 -1.46
CA THR A 26 31.71 30.35 -1.99
C THR A 26 31.05 29.61 -3.16
N VAL A 27 31.84 29.20 -4.16
CA VAL A 27 31.33 28.45 -5.33
C VAL A 27 30.65 27.16 -4.90
N SER A 28 31.26 26.42 -3.97
CA SER A 28 30.70 25.15 -3.47
C SER A 28 29.36 25.36 -2.76
N TYR A 29 29.26 26.40 -1.92
CA TYR A 29 28.04 26.74 -1.17
C TYR A 29 26.89 27.23 -2.05
N TYR A 30 27.15 27.77 -3.25
CA TYR A 30 26.11 28.08 -4.23
C TYR A 30 25.83 26.92 -5.21
N ALA A 31 26.81 26.05 -5.45
CA ALA A 31 26.65 24.86 -6.29
C ALA A 31 25.76 23.79 -5.64
N ILE A 32 25.89 23.56 -4.33
CA ILE A 32 25.06 22.60 -3.58
C ILE A 32 23.56 22.90 -3.69
N PRO A 33 23.05 24.09 -3.35
CA PRO A 33 21.63 24.40 -3.43
C PRO A 33 21.11 24.40 -4.87
N THR A 34 21.92 24.80 -5.86
CA THR A 34 21.50 24.75 -7.28
C THR A 34 21.32 23.31 -7.78
N MET A 35 22.22 22.40 -7.42
CA MET A 35 22.05 20.97 -7.69
C MET A 35 20.84 20.38 -6.96
N LEU A 36 20.61 20.81 -5.72
CA LEU A 36 19.47 20.39 -4.92
C LEU A 36 18.14 20.78 -5.57
N VAL A 37 18.02 22.03 -6.03
CA VAL A 37 16.84 22.54 -6.75
C VAL A 37 16.65 21.81 -8.08
N TYR A 38 17.73 21.53 -8.81
CA TYR A 38 17.66 20.74 -10.03
C TYR A 38 17.17 19.30 -9.78
N ALA A 39 17.62 18.66 -8.69
CA ALA A 39 17.17 17.34 -8.29
C ALA A 39 15.68 17.34 -7.87
N LEU A 40 15.22 18.37 -7.14
CA LEU A 40 13.82 18.56 -6.80
C LEU A 40 12.93 18.81 -8.02
N TYR A 41 13.42 19.57 -9.00
CA TYR A 41 12.70 19.83 -10.24
C TYR A 41 12.54 18.58 -11.12
N LYS A 42 13.55 17.70 -11.11
CA LYS A 42 13.57 16.49 -11.94
C LYS A 42 12.99 15.25 -11.26
N GLY A 43 13.00 15.20 -9.93
CA GLY A 43 12.46 14.09 -9.13
C GLY A 43 10.97 14.26 -8.82
N ARG A 44 10.13 13.35 -9.34
CA ARG A 44 8.65 13.48 -9.28
C ARG A 44 8.00 13.07 -7.96
N ASP A 45 8.75 12.53 -6.99
CA ASP A 45 8.23 12.06 -5.70
C ASP A 45 9.34 12.01 -4.62
N ILE A 46 9.95 13.15 -4.30
CA ILE A 46 10.94 13.21 -3.22
C ILE A 46 10.21 13.55 -1.90
N PRO A 47 10.13 12.63 -0.93
CA PRO A 47 9.55 12.95 0.37
C PRO A 47 10.39 14.03 1.07
N PHE A 48 9.75 14.93 1.81
CA PHE A 48 10.39 16.02 2.58
C PHE A 48 11.01 17.16 1.75
N GLN A 49 10.40 17.58 0.63
CA GLN A 49 10.85 18.72 -0.18
C GLN A 49 11.14 20.00 0.61
N TRP A 50 10.35 20.28 1.65
CA TRP A 50 10.54 21.45 2.53
C TRP A 50 11.91 21.44 3.23
N MET A 51 12.42 20.26 3.59
CA MET A 51 13.71 20.12 4.27
C MET A 51 14.87 20.45 3.34
N PHE A 52 14.76 20.05 2.07
CA PHE A 52 15.70 20.42 1.03
C PHE A 52 15.73 21.95 0.81
N LEU A 53 14.57 22.62 0.84
CA LEU A 53 14.51 24.08 0.74
C LEU A 53 15.19 24.77 1.94
N VAL A 54 14.96 24.30 3.17
CA VAL A 54 15.61 24.84 4.37
C VAL A 54 17.12 24.62 4.32
N PHE A 55 17.57 23.44 3.91
CA PHE A 55 18.99 23.11 3.77
C PHE A 55 19.66 23.96 2.68
N GLY A 56 18.99 24.13 1.53
CA GLY A 56 19.46 24.99 0.44
C GLY A 56 19.58 26.46 0.86
N ALA A 57 18.57 27.00 1.55
CA ALA A 57 18.59 28.36 2.07
C ALA A 57 19.75 28.57 3.06
N PHE A 58 20.02 27.58 3.91
CA PHE A 58 21.15 27.59 4.83
C PHE A 58 22.51 27.69 4.09
N PHE A 59 22.75 26.89 3.05
CA PHE A 59 23.98 27.03 2.26
C PHE A 59 24.11 28.39 1.58
N VAL A 60 23.02 28.97 1.09
CA VAL A 60 23.06 30.31 0.49
C VAL A 60 23.47 31.37 1.52
N VAL A 61 22.90 31.33 2.72
CA VAL A 61 23.26 32.24 3.81
C VAL A 61 24.74 32.09 4.19
N CYS A 62 25.23 30.85 4.32
CA CYS A 62 26.65 30.59 4.61
C CYS A 62 27.59 30.97 3.45
N GLY A 63 27.21 30.76 2.19
CA GLY A 63 28.00 31.20 1.05
C GLY A 63 28.14 32.73 1.03
N THR A 64 27.09 33.44 1.43
CA THR A 64 27.09 34.91 1.54
C THR A 64 28.11 35.40 2.58
N THR A 65 28.32 34.67 3.68
CA THR A 65 29.33 35.05 4.69
C THR A 65 30.76 34.99 4.13
N HIS A 66 31.05 34.02 3.25
CA HIS A 66 32.35 33.89 2.59
C HIS A 66 32.59 34.95 1.52
N VAL A 67 31.55 35.35 0.76
CA VAL A 67 31.63 36.49 -0.17
C VAL A 67 31.98 37.77 0.59
N ILE A 68 31.34 37.99 1.73
CA ILE A 68 31.59 39.14 2.59
C ILE A 68 33.03 39.10 3.16
N GLN A 69 33.54 37.93 3.55
CA GLN A 69 34.94 37.79 3.97
C GLN A 69 35.93 38.09 2.84
N LEU A 70 35.62 37.68 1.60
CA LEU A 70 36.42 38.03 0.43
C LEU A 70 36.43 39.55 0.19
N TRP A 71 35.30 40.23 0.42
CA TRP A 71 35.19 41.69 0.36
C TRP A 71 36.02 42.38 1.46
N TYR A 72 36.07 41.82 2.67
CA TYR A 72 36.84 42.36 3.80
C TYR A 72 38.35 42.38 3.60
N ILE A 73 38.91 41.50 2.78
CA ILE A 73 40.34 41.51 2.43
C ILE A 73 40.72 42.87 1.80
N TRP A 74 39.77 43.54 1.14
CA TRP A 74 39.96 44.82 0.48
C TRP A 74 39.57 46.02 1.36
N PHE A 75 38.68 45.83 2.36
CA PHE A 75 38.15 46.90 3.23
C PHE A 75 37.94 46.44 4.69
N PRO A 76 38.91 46.62 5.60
CA PRO A 76 38.84 46.09 6.95
C PRO A 76 38.10 47.02 7.93
N GLU A 77 36.84 46.70 8.29
CA GLU A 77 36.16 47.27 9.46
C GLU A 77 35.76 46.14 10.44
N SER A 78 36.20 46.26 11.69
CA SER A 78 36.42 45.13 12.62
C SER A 78 35.18 44.57 13.33
N LEU A 79 34.03 45.24 13.33
CA LEU A 79 32.81 44.76 14.00
C LEU A 79 32.10 43.63 13.24
N VAL A 80 32.16 43.64 11.91
CA VAL A 80 31.45 42.66 11.09
C VAL A 80 32.14 41.30 11.11
N SER A 81 33.45 41.26 11.35
CA SER A 81 34.22 40.01 11.50
C SER A 81 33.76 39.18 12.70
N GLU A 82 33.48 39.84 13.83
CA GLU A 82 32.96 39.17 15.04
C GLU A 82 31.52 38.71 14.86
N PHE A 83 30.68 39.53 14.24
CA PHE A 83 29.30 39.16 13.88
C PHE A 83 29.27 37.94 12.94
N MET A 84 30.20 37.86 11.99
CA MET A 84 30.27 36.73 11.07
C MET A 84 30.67 35.42 11.75
N LYS A 85 31.59 35.47 12.72
CA LYS A 85 31.93 34.31 13.54
C LYS A 85 30.74 33.82 14.36
N ALA A 86 29.91 34.74 14.86
CA ALA A 86 28.68 34.40 15.57
C ALA A 86 27.68 33.68 14.65
N ILE A 87 27.51 34.13 13.41
CA ILE A 87 26.67 33.45 12.42
C ILE A 87 27.21 32.04 12.14
N THR A 88 28.51 31.88 11.89
CA THR A 88 29.11 30.56 11.64
C THR A 88 28.93 29.62 12.83
N ALA A 89 29.09 30.11 14.06
CA ALA A 89 28.85 29.33 15.27
C ALA A 89 27.38 28.91 15.39
N PHE A 90 26.44 29.82 15.11
CA PHE A 90 25.01 29.54 15.12
C PHE A 90 24.63 28.48 14.08
N VAL A 91 25.16 28.63 12.86
CA VAL A 91 25.00 27.73 11.71
C VAL A 91 25.53 26.32 12.01
N ALA A 92 26.74 26.23 12.57
CA ALA A 92 27.32 24.96 12.99
C ALA A 92 26.46 24.30 14.08
N GLY A 93 26.00 25.09 15.06
CA GLY A 93 25.11 24.63 16.13
C GLY A 93 23.76 24.13 15.61
N SER A 94 23.11 24.85 14.71
CA SER A 94 21.83 24.44 14.11
C SER A 94 21.99 23.16 13.30
N SER A 95 23.13 22.96 12.65
CA SER A 95 23.41 21.73 11.89
C SER A 95 23.51 20.52 12.81
N VAL A 96 24.16 20.65 13.96
CA VAL A 96 24.22 19.60 14.99
C VAL A 96 22.83 19.29 15.52
N LEU A 97 22.02 20.30 15.85
CA LEU A 97 20.64 20.10 16.32
C LEU A 97 19.76 19.38 15.28
N LEU A 98 19.88 19.78 14.01
CA LEU A 98 19.17 19.15 12.91
C LEU A 98 19.59 17.67 12.79
N LEU A 99 20.89 17.38 12.81
CA LEU A 99 21.41 16.02 12.74
C LEU A 99 20.96 15.17 13.93
N LEU A 100 20.97 15.70 15.15
CA LEU A 100 20.46 15.01 16.34
C LEU A 100 18.96 14.69 16.22
N THR A 101 18.20 15.56 15.56
CA THR A 101 16.77 15.35 15.32
C THR A 101 16.52 14.34 14.19
N LEU A 102 17.36 14.32 13.15
CA LEU A 102 17.23 13.42 11.99
C LEU A 102 17.77 12.00 12.26
N MET A 103 18.80 11.87 13.09
CA MET A 103 19.43 10.59 13.45
C MET A 103 18.43 9.52 13.90
N PRO A 104 17.46 9.78 14.80
CA PRO A 104 16.48 8.77 15.19
C PRO A 104 15.59 8.32 14.02
N PHE A 105 15.25 9.21 13.07
CA PHE A 105 14.47 8.83 11.89
C PHE A 105 15.26 7.96 10.92
N ALA A 106 16.54 8.30 10.68
CA ALA A 106 17.40 7.51 9.81
C ALA A 106 17.62 6.09 10.36
N LEU A 107 17.72 5.94 11.69
CA LEU A 107 17.88 4.65 12.36
C LEU A 107 16.57 3.86 12.50
N ALA A 108 15.42 4.51 12.44
CA ALA A 108 14.10 3.87 12.46
C ALA A 108 13.73 3.22 11.11
N LEU A 109 14.43 3.57 10.02
CA LEU A 109 14.20 2.97 8.72
C LEU A 109 14.58 1.48 8.75
N PRO A 110 13.73 0.57 8.25
CA PRO A 110 14.06 -0.84 8.13
C PRO A 110 15.33 -0.99 7.28
N SER A 111 16.24 -1.88 7.69
CA SER A 111 17.39 -2.18 6.86
C SER A 111 16.94 -2.79 5.52
N PRO A 112 17.65 -2.54 4.41
CA PRO A 112 17.31 -3.12 3.11
C PRO A 112 17.12 -4.64 3.15
N ALA A 113 17.94 -5.34 3.93
CA ALA A 113 17.82 -6.79 4.13
C ALA A 113 16.51 -7.21 4.81
N LYS A 114 15.99 -6.42 5.78
CA LYS A 114 14.67 -6.69 6.39
C LYS A 114 13.55 -6.45 5.39
N LEU A 115 13.69 -5.44 4.54
CA LEU A 115 12.70 -5.14 3.49
C LEU A 115 12.63 -6.27 2.45
N GLU A 116 13.79 -6.76 2.02
CA GLU A 116 13.90 -7.89 1.08
C GLU A 116 13.32 -9.18 1.68
N ALA A 117 13.64 -9.48 2.95
CA ALA A 117 13.05 -10.61 3.65
C ALA A 117 11.51 -10.50 3.78
N ALA A 118 10.99 -9.31 4.06
CA ALA A 118 9.55 -9.07 4.12
C ALA A 118 8.89 -9.22 2.74
N ASN A 119 9.53 -8.73 1.68
CA ASN A 119 9.04 -8.90 0.30
C ASN A 119 8.99 -10.38 -0.09
N LEU A 120 10.05 -11.14 0.18
CA LEU A 120 10.06 -12.59 -0.07
C LEU A 120 8.97 -13.33 0.71
N ALA A 121 8.75 -12.94 1.98
CA ALA A 121 7.67 -13.51 2.78
C ALA A 121 6.29 -13.20 2.19
N LEU A 122 6.07 -11.95 1.75
CA LEU A 122 4.83 -11.54 1.08
C LEU A 122 4.60 -12.26 -0.25
N GLU A 123 5.64 -12.43 -1.06
CA GLU A 123 5.57 -13.17 -2.31
C GLU A 123 5.16 -14.63 -2.09
N ASN A 124 5.72 -15.27 -1.06
CA ASN A 124 5.34 -16.63 -0.67
C ASN A 124 3.88 -16.69 -0.20
N GLU A 125 3.43 -15.75 0.64
CA GLU A 125 2.04 -15.72 1.09
C GLU A 125 1.06 -15.51 -0.07
N ILE A 126 1.39 -14.63 -1.02
CA ILE A 126 0.59 -14.43 -2.24
C ILE A 126 0.54 -15.71 -3.07
N ALA A 127 1.66 -16.41 -3.22
CA ALA A 127 1.71 -17.67 -3.97
C ALA A 127 0.84 -18.75 -3.31
N GLU A 128 0.86 -18.87 -1.98
CA GLU A 128 0.01 -19.81 -1.24
C GLU A 128 -1.48 -19.44 -1.36
N ARG A 129 -1.84 -18.17 -1.16
CA ARG A 129 -3.21 -17.68 -1.30
C ARG A 129 -3.77 -17.97 -2.69
N ARG A 130 -3.00 -17.70 -3.75
CA ARG A 130 -3.41 -17.99 -5.13
C ARG A 130 -3.66 -19.48 -5.39
N LYS A 131 -2.84 -20.37 -4.81
CA LYS A 131 -3.07 -21.82 -4.91
C LYS A 131 -4.36 -22.23 -4.20
N ALA A 132 -4.62 -21.69 -3.01
CA ALA A 132 -5.85 -21.96 -2.27
C ALA A 132 -7.09 -21.43 -3.00
N GLU A 133 -7.03 -20.23 -3.56
CA GLU A 133 -8.10 -19.64 -4.37
C GLU A 133 -8.39 -20.47 -5.63
N ALA A 134 -7.35 -20.96 -6.33
CA ALA A 134 -7.52 -21.84 -7.48
C ALA A 134 -8.19 -23.17 -7.10
N ALA A 135 -7.77 -23.79 -5.99
CA ALA A 135 -8.38 -25.02 -5.50
C ALA A 135 -9.85 -24.81 -5.08
N LEU A 136 -10.17 -23.66 -4.47
CA LEU A 136 -11.55 -23.29 -4.13
C LEU A 136 -12.42 -23.09 -5.37
N ALA A 137 -11.87 -22.46 -6.41
CA ALA A 137 -12.58 -22.27 -7.68
C ALA A 137 -12.90 -23.62 -8.36
N GLU A 138 -11.93 -24.54 -8.40
CA GLU A 138 -12.13 -25.90 -8.94
C GLU A 138 -13.19 -26.66 -8.14
N LEU A 139 -13.13 -26.61 -6.81
CA LEU A 139 -14.13 -27.24 -5.95
C LEU A 139 -15.53 -26.63 -6.13
N ALA A 140 -15.63 -25.32 -6.31
CA ALA A 140 -16.90 -24.64 -6.54
C ALA A 140 -17.56 -25.14 -7.84
N GLU A 141 -16.79 -25.26 -8.92
CA GLU A 141 -17.28 -25.78 -10.21
C GLU A 141 -17.81 -27.22 -10.07
N VAL A 142 -17.05 -28.11 -9.43
CA VAL A 142 -17.47 -29.50 -9.19
C VAL A 142 -18.72 -29.59 -8.31
N LEU A 143 -18.84 -28.71 -7.31
CA LEU A 143 -20.02 -28.66 -6.44
C LEU A 143 -21.25 -28.15 -7.19
N GLU A 144 -21.12 -27.14 -8.03
CA GLU A 144 -22.22 -26.65 -8.88
C GLU A 144 -22.72 -27.74 -9.81
N GLU A 145 -21.83 -28.46 -10.50
CA GLU A 145 -22.22 -29.58 -11.36
C GLU A 145 -22.96 -30.66 -10.58
N ARG A 146 -22.45 -31.01 -9.38
CA ARG A 146 -23.10 -32.00 -8.52
C ARG A 146 -24.47 -31.54 -8.03
N VAL A 147 -24.63 -30.26 -7.71
CA VAL A 147 -25.92 -29.67 -7.29
C VAL A 147 -26.92 -29.72 -8.44
N ILE A 148 -26.51 -29.39 -9.67
CA ILE A 148 -27.37 -29.47 -10.85
C ILE A 148 -27.81 -30.93 -11.08
N ALA A 149 -26.87 -31.88 -11.09
CA ALA A 149 -27.17 -33.30 -11.30
C ALA A 149 -28.11 -33.87 -10.21
N ARG A 150 -27.91 -33.48 -8.94
CA ARG A 150 -28.78 -33.88 -7.82
C ARG A 150 -30.17 -33.26 -7.93
N THR A 151 -30.24 -31.98 -8.28
CA THR A 151 -31.51 -31.26 -8.46
C THR A 151 -32.33 -31.88 -9.60
N GLU A 152 -31.69 -32.23 -10.72
CA GLU A 152 -32.35 -32.94 -11.81
C GLU A 152 -32.86 -34.31 -11.38
N LYS A 153 -32.02 -35.12 -10.71
CA LYS A 153 -32.41 -36.44 -10.24
C LYS A 153 -33.60 -36.37 -9.26
N LEU A 154 -33.56 -35.41 -8.35
CA LEU A 154 -34.63 -35.20 -7.38
C LEU A 154 -35.92 -34.72 -8.06
N SER A 155 -35.82 -33.82 -9.03
CA SER A 155 -36.96 -33.35 -9.84
C SER A 155 -37.63 -34.50 -10.60
N ARG A 156 -36.84 -35.36 -11.25
CA ARG A 156 -37.35 -36.56 -11.96
C ARG A 156 -38.03 -37.55 -11.00
N ALA A 157 -37.42 -37.81 -9.84
CA ALA A 157 -38.00 -38.69 -8.83
C ALA A 157 -39.33 -38.12 -8.29
N ASN A 158 -39.37 -36.82 -8.01
CA ASN A 158 -40.57 -36.13 -7.54
C ASN A 158 -41.69 -36.17 -8.60
N ALA A 159 -41.37 -35.97 -9.88
CA ALA A 159 -42.32 -36.09 -10.98
C ALA A 159 -42.91 -37.51 -11.11
N SER A 160 -42.07 -38.54 -11.00
CA SER A 160 -42.52 -39.94 -11.03
C SER A 160 -43.42 -40.26 -9.84
N LEU A 161 -43.02 -39.84 -8.65
CA LEU A 161 -43.77 -40.06 -7.42
C LEU A 161 -45.16 -39.37 -7.49
N SER A 162 -45.20 -38.12 -7.97
CA SER A 162 -46.46 -37.39 -8.18
C SER A 162 -47.38 -38.09 -9.19
N LYS A 163 -46.81 -38.66 -10.26
CA LYS A 163 -47.54 -39.49 -11.22
C LYS A 163 -48.12 -40.75 -10.57
N GLU A 164 -47.32 -41.46 -9.77
CA GLU A 164 -47.76 -42.65 -9.01
C GLU A 164 -48.89 -42.31 -8.03
N PHE A 165 -48.78 -41.20 -7.29
CA PHE A 165 -49.86 -40.72 -6.41
C PHE A 165 -51.15 -40.46 -7.17
N SER A 166 -51.07 -39.82 -8.35
CA SER A 166 -52.25 -39.54 -9.19
C SER A 166 -52.91 -40.82 -9.71
N ASN A 167 -52.10 -41.81 -10.13
CA ASN A 167 -52.56 -43.11 -10.59
C ASN A 167 -53.20 -43.90 -9.44
N GLY A 168 -52.55 -43.95 -8.28
CA GLY A 168 -53.08 -44.61 -7.08
C GLY A 168 -54.43 -44.03 -6.65
N LYS A 169 -54.59 -42.70 -6.74
CA LYS A 169 -55.87 -42.02 -6.44
C LYS A 169 -56.97 -42.39 -7.45
N LYS A 170 -56.64 -42.50 -8.75
CA LYS A 170 -57.58 -42.96 -9.78
C LYS A 170 -57.97 -44.43 -9.58
N LEU A 171 -56.99 -45.29 -9.31
CA LEU A 171 -57.21 -46.72 -9.09
C LEU A 171 -58.12 -46.98 -7.88
N LYS A 172 -57.89 -46.27 -6.77
CA LYS A 172 -58.76 -46.32 -5.59
C LYS A 172 -60.19 -45.89 -5.91
N LYS A 173 -60.39 -44.81 -6.66
CA LYS A 173 -61.74 -44.37 -7.10
C LYS A 173 -62.43 -45.43 -7.97
N ALA A 174 -61.72 -45.96 -8.97
CA ALA A 174 -62.26 -46.98 -9.86
C ALA A 174 -62.63 -48.27 -9.10
N LEU A 175 -61.82 -48.67 -8.11
CA LEU A 175 -62.11 -49.80 -7.24
C LEU A 175 -63.39 -49.56 -6.42
N GLN A 176 -63.51 -48.39 -5.79
CA GLN A 176 -64.71 -48.01 -5.02
C GLN A 176 -65.98 -48.00 -5.90
N GLU A 177 -65.89 -47.51 -7.13
CA GLU A 177 -67.01 -47.53 -8.09
C GLU A 177 -67.39 -48.97 -8.50
N SER A 178 -66.41 -49.84 -8.71
CA SER A 178 -66.66 -51.26 -9.02
C SER A 178 -67.29 -51.98 -7.82
N GLU A 179 -66.80 -51.74 -6.60
CA GLU A 179 -67.36 -52.30 -5.37
C GLU A 179 -68.81 -51.86 -5.15
N ALA A 180 -69.11 -50.57 -5.38
CA ALA A 180 -70.47 -50.05 -5.30
C ALA A 180 -71.42 -50.73 -6.30
N LYS A 181 -70.97 -50.89 -7.56
CA LYS A 181 -71.74 -51.62 -8.60
C LYS A 181 -71.97 -53.08 -8.25
N LEU A 182 -70.98 -53.75 -7.66
CA LEU A 182 -71.12 -55.14 -7.22
C LEU A 182 -72.13 -55.26 -6.07
N ARG A 183 -72.09 -54.34 -5.09
CA ARG A 183 -73.09 -54.27 -4.01
C ARG A 183 -74.49 -54.02 -4.56
N GLU A 184 -74.64 -53.08 -5.47
CA GLU A 184 -75.93 -52.79 -6.12
C GLU A 184 -76.48 -54.02 -6.85
N LYS A 185 -75.63 -54.72 -7.63
CA LYS A 185 -76.04 -55.97 -8.30
C LYS A 185 -76.42 -57.08 -7.32
N ALA A 186 -75.69 -57.22 -6.21
CA ALA A 186 -76.00 -58.21 -5.19
C ALA A 186 -77.35 -57.93 -4.51
N GLU A 187 -77.60 -56.67 -4.12
CA GLU A 187 -78.89 -56.26 -3.56
C GLU A 187 -80.05 -56.43 -4.56
N GLN A 188 -79.82 -56.16 -5.85
CA GLN A 188 -80.82 -56.41 -6.90
C GLN A 188 -81.13 -57.90 -7.02
N LEU A 189 -80.11 -58.77 -6.95
CA LEU A 189 -80.28 -60.22 -7.02
C LEU A 189 -81.07 -60.74 -5.81
N GLU A 190 -80.73 -60.29 -4.59
CA GLU A 190 -81.48 -60.63 -3.37
C GLU A 190 -82.94 -60.19 -3.46
N ARG A 191 -83.21 -58.96 -3.92
CA ARG A 191 -84.58 -58.47 -4.12
C ARG A 191 -85.34 -59.28 -5.16
N ALA A 192 -84.67 -59.72 -6.24
CA ALA A 192 -85.28 -60.57 -7.26
C ALA A 192 -85.62 -61.96 -6.71
N LEU A 193 -84.72 -62.55 -5.90
CA LEU A 193 -84.95 -63.83 -5.24
C LEU A 193 -86.08 -63.76 -4.21
N GLN A 194 -86.17 -62.71 -3.41
CA GLN A 194 -87.29 -62.49 -2.48
C GLN A 194 -88.63 -62.45 -3.23
N LYS A 195 -88.71 -61.68 -4.33
CA LYS A 195 -89.93 -61.64 -5.15
C LYS A 195 -90.34 -63.01 -5.68
N LEU A 196 -89.39 -63.85 -6.08
CA LEU A 196 -89.66 -65.20 -6.56
C LEU A 196 -90.08 -66.17 -5.44
N GLN A 197 -89.66 -65.95 -4.20
CA GLN A 197 -90.09 -66.77 -3.05
C GLN A 197 -91.48 -66.39 -2.51
N GLU A 198 -91.97 -65.17 -2.81
CA GLU A 198 -93.32 -64.71 -2.45
C GLU A 198 -94.41 -65.08 -3.47
N THR A 199 -94.05 -65.76 -4.57
CA THR A 199 -94.98 -66.24 -5.62
C THR A 199 -95.19 -67.74 -5.53
#